data_AF-M6RJ24-F1
#
_entry.id   AF-M6RJ24-F1
#
_cell.length_a   1.000
_cell.length_b   1.000
_cell.length_c   1.000
_cell.angle_alpha   90.00
_cell.angle_beta   90.00
_cell.angle_gamma   90.00
#
_symmetry.space_group_name_H-M   'P 1'
#
loop_
_entity.id
_entity.type
_entity.pdbx_description
1 polymer ?
#
loop_
_entity_poly.entity_id
_entity_poly.type
_entity_poly.pdbx_seq_one_letter_code
_entity_poly.pdbx_strand_id
1 'polypeptide(L)'
;MIGYGFLALCPITNADSLDYHIGVAIEILNQGKMPVFSGWFHGRLAGSGEVLNALGLAIGAEQFGSLLQFCGLLSIYGILSFYSFAEKFSESDGVWRKIIIIAFLSSPVLVFWSVHRNLSYFRLE
;
A
#
# COMPACT_ATOMS: atom_id res chain seq x y z
N MET A 1 1.42 15.50 8.39
CA MET A 1 2.35 14.35 8.46
C MET A 1 2.57 13.88 9.89
N ILE A 2 2.91 14.76 10.85
CA ILE A 2 3.15 14.36 12.25
C ILE A 2 1.94 13.65 12.89
N GLY A 3 0.74 14.24 12.81
CA GLY A 3 -0.48 13.62 13.37
C GLY A 3 -0.83 12.26 12.74
N TYR A 4 -0.59 12.12 11.43
CA TYR A 4 -0.79 10.84 10.74
C TYR A 4 0.26 9.80 11.13
N GLY A 5 1.49 10.22 11.44
CA GLY A 5 2.53 9.34 12.02
C GLY A 5 2.12 8.75 13.37
N PHE A 6 1.49 9.54 14.25
CA PHE A 6 0.95 9.02 15.51
C PHE A 6 -0.21 8.04 15.30
N LEU A 7 -1.07 8.30 14.32
CA LEU A 7 -2.15 7.37 13.96
C LEU A 7 -1.61 6.05 13.37
N ALA A 8 -0.50 6.10 12.63
CA ALA A 8 0.17 4.90 12.14
C ALA A 8 0.77 4.02 13.27
N LEU A 9 1.06 4.63 14.43
CA LEU A 9 1.50 3.97 15.66
C LEU A 9 0.33 3.61 16.60
N CYS A 10 -0.92 3.77 16.17
CA CYS A 10 -2.09 3.35 16.92
C CYS A 10 -2.55 1.96 16.43
N PRO A 11 -3.28 1.18 17.25
CA PRO A 11 -3.86 -0.07 16.80
C PRO A 11 -4.87 0.15 15.68
N ILE A 12 -4.99 -0.82 14.78
CA ILE A 12 -5.96 -0.79 13.69
C ILE A 12 -7.35 -1.01 14.28
N THR A 13 -8.18 0.03 14.24
CA THR A 13 -9.53 0.03 14.83
C THR A 13 -10.65 0.11 13.79
N ASN A 14 -10.30 0.31 12.51
CA ASN A 14 -11.28 0.33 11.43
C ASN A 14 -11.75 -1.10 11.14
N ALA A 15 -13.06 -1.31 11.13
CA ALA A 15 -13.70 -2.60 10.88
C ALA A 15 -13.28 -3.21 9.52
N ASP A 16 -13.19 -2.39 8.46
CA ASP A 16 -12.80 -2.89 7.13
C ASP A 16 -11.34 -3.35 7.15
N SER A 17 -10.45 -2.58 7.76
CA SER A 17 -9.03 -2.93 7.89
C SER A 17 -8.83 -4.17 8.78
N LEU A 18 -9.63 -4.32 9.83
CA LEU A 18 -9.56 -5.50 10.68
C LEU A 18 -10.04 -6.76 9.94
N ASP A 19 -11.11 -6.64 9.15
CA ASP A 19 -11.64 -7.72 8.33
C ASP A 19 -10.59 -8.16 7.30
N TYR A 20 -10.24 -7.32 6.33
CA TYR A 20 -9.40 -7.81 5.22
C TYR A 20 -7.89 -7.61 5.41
N HIS A 21 -7.39 -6.59 6.12
CA HIS A 21 -5.93 -6.45 6.27
C HIS A 21 -5.35 -7.37 7.33
N ILE A 22 -6.03 -7.47 8.48
CA ILE A 22 -5.59 -8.32 9.58
C ILE A 22 -6.15 -9.74 9.41
N GLY A 23 -7.42 -9.89 9.07
CA GLY A 23 -8.01 -11.22 8.87
C GLY A 23 -7.34 -12.01 7.76
N VAL A 24 -7.07 -11.41 6.59
CA VAL A 24 -6.35 -12.12 5.51
C VAL A 24 -4.91 -12.39 5.89
N ALA A 25 -4.24 -11.47 6.57
CA ALA A 25 -2.86 -11.68 7.02
C ALA A 25 -2.75 -12.84 8.03
N ILE A 26 -3.70 -12.99 8.95
CA ILE A 26 -3.79 -14.14 9.86
C ILE A 26 -4.00 -15.44 9.06
N GLU A 27 -4.89 -15.41 8.08
CA GLU A 27 -5.16 -16.60 7.26
C GLU A 27 -3.95 -17.02 6.41
N ILE A 28 -3.17 -16.05 5.92
CA ILE A 28 -1.88 -16.29 5.25
C ILE A 28 -0.90 -16.97 6.20
N LEU A 29 -0.82 -16.54 7.46
CA LEU A 29 0.06 -17.17 8.46
C LEU A 29 -0.38 -18.59 8.82
N ASN A 30 -1.70 -18.82 8.93
CA ASN A 30 -2.25 -20.13 9.28
C ASN A 30 -2.11 -21.15 8.15
N GLN A 31 -2.36 -20.73 6.90
CA GLN A 31 -2.38 -21.64 5.75
C GLN A 31 -1.06 -21.68 4.98
N GLY A 32 -0.20 -20.66 5.13
CA GLY A 32 0.99 -20.45 4.31
C GLY A 32 0.69 -20.10 2.84
N LYS A 33 -0.55 -19.71 2.53
CA LYS A 33 -1.06 -19.48 1.17
C LYS A 33 -2.00 -18.27 1.16
N MET A 34 -2.19 -17.65 0.01
CA MET A 34 -3.19 -16.59 -0.14
C MET A 34 -4.60 -17.19 0.00
N PRO A 35 -5.45 -16.70 0.90
CA PRO A 35 -6.78 -17.24 1.09
C PRO A 35 -7.67 -16.94 -0.11
N VAL A 36 -8.27 -17.98 -0.68
CA VAL A 36 -9.23 -17.87 -1.80
C VAL A 36 -10.58 -18.41 -1.32
N PHE A 37 -11.27 -17.63 -0.48
CA PHE A 37 -12.62 -17.96 -0.02
C PHE A 37 -13.68 -17.29 -0.89
N SER A 38 -14.55 -18.10 -1.50
CA SER A 38 -15.62 -17.61 -2.39
C SER A 38 -16.70 -16.78 -1.66
N GLY A 39 -16.85 -16.96 -0.35
CA GLY A 39 -17.80 -16.21 0.49
C GLY A 39 -17.24 -14.95 1.15
N TRP A 40 -15.90 -14.75 1.15
CA TRP A 40 -15.27 -13.59 1.78
C TRP A 40 -14.97 -12.53 0.72
N PHE A 41 -15.98 -11.72 0.41
CA PHE A 41 -15.88 -10.75 -0.67
C PHE A 41 -14.80 -9.68 -0.44
N HIS A 42 -14.59 -9.23 0.80
CA HIS A 42 -13.52 -8.29 1.17
C HIS A 42 -12.13 -8.91 1.07
N GLY A 43 -11.98 -10.20 1.38
CA GLY A 43 -10.71 -10.92 1.19
C GLY A 43 -10.24 -10.97 -0.27
N ARG A 44 -11.11 -10.77 -1.25
CA ARG A 44 -10.70 -10.68 -2.68
C ARG A 44 -10.05 -9.35 -3.05
N LEU A 45 -10.20 -8.33 -2.20
CA LEU A 45 -9.48 -7.05 -2.35
C LEU A 45 -8.08 -7.14 -1.75
N ALA A 46 -7.78 -8.20 -0.99
CA ALA A 46 -6.45 -8.45 -0.49
C ALA A 46 -5.48 -8.75 -1.62
N GLY A 47 -4.34 -8.06 -1.60
CA GLY A 47 -3.28 -8.24 -2.57
C GLY A 47 -1.96 -8.61 -1.88
N SER A 48 -0.86 -8.46 -2.61
CA SER A 48 0.49 -8.74 -2.10
C SER A 48 0.88 -7.91 -0.88
N GLY A 49 0.20 -6.78 -0.62
CA GLY A 49 0.38 -5.97 0.59
C GLY A 49 0.05 -6.73 1.88
N GLU A 50 -0.90 -7.66 1.85
CA GLU A 50 -1.28 -8.43 3.04
C GLU A 50 -0.21 -9.44 3.46
N VAL A 51 0.67 -9.83 2.55
CA VAL A 51 1.83 -10.69 2.87
C VAL A 51 2.82 -9.93 3.77
N LEU A 52 2.99 -8.61 3.56
CA LEU A 52 3.82 -7.78 4.42
C LEU A 52 3.15 -7.54 5.79
N ASN A 53 1.83 -7.43 5.83
CA ASN A 53 1.07 -7.38 7.08
C ASN A 53 1.20 -8.71 7.86
N ALA A 54 1.14 -9.84 7.17
CA ALA A 54 1.36 -11.17 7.74
C ALA A 54 2.77 -11.30 8.32
N LEU A 55 3.80 -10.82 7.60
CA LEU A 55 5.16 -10.76 8.12
C LEU A 55 5.26 -9.92 9.40
N GLY A 56 4.62 -8.74 9.43
CA GLY A 56 4.53 -7.90 10.61
C GLY A 56 3.90 -8.63 11.79
N LEU A 57 2.76 -9.28 11.57
CA LEU A 57 2.06 -10.09 12.56
C LEU A 57 2.90 -11.26 13.07
N ALA A 58 3.66 -11.94 12.20
CA ALA A 58 4.52 -13.06 12.58
C ALA A 58 5.62 -12.65 13.58
N ILE A 59 6.06 -11.38 13.52
CA ILE A 59 7.08 -10.82 14.41
C ILE A 59 6.44 -10.13 15.63
N GLY A 60 5.10 -10.14 15.75
CA GLY A 60 4.35 -9.46 16.81
C GLY A 60 4.22 -7.94 16.60
N ALA A 61 4.54 -7.44 15.40
CA ALA A 61 4.45 -6.04 15.03
C ALA A 61 3.16 -5.78 14.24
N GLU A 62 2.01 -5.77 14.94
CA GLU A 62 0.67 -5.56 14.35
C GLU A 62 0.55 -4.22 13.58
N GLN A 63 1.36 -3.23 13.98
CA GLN A 63 1.34 -1.87 13.43
C GLN A 63 2.27 -1.68 12.23
N PHE A 64 3.01 -2.73 11.85
CA PHE A 64 4.01 -2.68 10.80
C PHE A 64 3.44 -2.23 9.45
N GLY A 65 2.26 -2.74 9.07
CA GLY A 65 1.58 -2.36 7.83
C GLY A 65 1.29 -0.87 7.73
N SER A 66 0.68 -0.31 8.78
CA SER A 66 0.35 1.12 8.89
C SER A 66 1.61 1.99 8.84
N LEU A 67 2.69 1.56 9.51
CA LEU A 67 3.97 2.27 9.50
C LEU A 67 4.64 2.24 8.11
N LEU A 68 4.60 1.11 7.42
CA LEU A 68 5.12 0.96 6.07
C LEU A 68 4.37 1.88 5.10
N GLN A 69 3.04 1.95 5.20
CA GLN A 69 2.22 2.87 4.40
C GLN A 69 2.53 4.34 4.72
N PHE A 70 2.77 4.68 5.99
CA PHE A 70 3.21 6.02 6.38
C PHE A 70 4.58 6.38 5.78
N CYS A 71 5.56 5.47 5.85
CA CYS A 71 6.88 5.66 5.22
C CYS A 71 6.75 5.85 3.71
N GLY A 72 5.87 5.11 3.04
CA GLY A 72 5.55 5.29 1.63
C GLY A 72 5.02 6.69 1.32
N LEU A 73 4.06 7.20 2.10
CA LEU A 73 3.54 8.56 1.94
C LEU A 73 4.60 9.62 2.23
N LEU A 74 5.42 9.42 3.26
CA LEU A 74 6.53 10.32 3.59
C LEU A 74 7.56 10.38 2.45
N SER A 75 7.83 9.25 1.79
CA SER A 75 8.74 9.17 0.65
C SER A 75 8.20 9.98 -0.55
N ILE A 76 6.90 9.85 -0.86
CA ILE A 76 6.24 10.61 -1.92
C ILE A 76 6.27 12.11 -1.61
N TYR A 77 5.90 12.49 -0.38
CA TYR A 77 5.97 13.88 0.08
C TYR A 77 7.39 14.44 -0.02
N GLY A 78 8.40 13.67 0.38
CA GLY A 78 9.81 14.05 0.29
C GLY A 78 10.26 14.30 -1.15
N ILE A 79 9.90 13.40 -2.07
CA ILE A 79 10.20 13.56 -3.50
C ILE A 79 9.53 14.82 -4.06
N LEU A 80 8.23 15.04 -3.79
CA LEU A 80 7.52 16.23 -4.25
C LEU A 80 8.13 17.52 -3.67
N SER A 81 8.46 17.53 -2.38
CA SER A 81 9.09 18.67 -1.72
C SER A 81 10.47 18.97 -2.31
N PHE A 82 11.26 17.94 -2.60
CA PHE A 82 12.56 18.09 -3.25
C PHE A 82 12.42 18.68 -4.66
N TYR A 83 11.48 18.16 -5.45
CA TYR A 83 11.20 18.69 -6.78
C TYR A 83 10.70 20.14 -6.75
N SER A 84 9.85 20.53 -5.79
CA SER A 84 9.38 21.91 -5.62
C SER A 84 10.51 22.85 -5.19
N PHE A 85 11.41 22.40 -4.31
CA PHE A 85 12.59 23.17 -3.94
C PHE A 85 13.55 23.38 -5.12
N ALA A 86 13.76 22.36 -5.96
CA ALA A 86 14.57 22.47 -7.17
C ALA A 86 13.98 23.44 -8.22
N GLU A 87 12.66 23.63 -8.24
CA GLU A 87 11.98 24.58 -9.13
C GLU A 87 12.39 26.03 -8.85
N LYS A 88 12.72 26.35 -7.60
CA LYS A 88 13.24 27.67 -7.21
C LYS A 88 14.59 28.00 -7.85
N PHE A 89 15.29 27.01 -8.40
CA PHE A 89 16.62 27.15 -9.01
C PHE A 89 16.62 27.05 -10.55
N SER A 90 15.54 26.62 -11.20
CA SER A 90 15.52 26.42 -12.66
C SER A 90 14.13 26.70 -13.27
N GLU A 91 13.99 27.80 -14.00
CA GLU A 91 12.73 28.23 -14.64
C GLU A 91 12.43 27.54 -15.99
N SER A 92 13.41 26.87 -16.61
CA SER A 92 13.33 26.42 -18.02
C SER A 92 12.39 25.22 -18.27
N ASP A 93 12.30 24.25 -17.35
CA ASP A 93 11.76 22.91 -17.67
C ASP A 93 10.47 22.54 -16.92
N GLY A 94 9.58 23.53 -16.70
CA GLY A 94 8.37 23.36 -15.89
C GLY A 94 7.35 22.34 -16.43
N VAL A 95 7.28 22.12 -17.75
CA VAL A 95 6.26 21.26 -18.38
C VAL A 95 6.58 19.77 -18.22
N TRP A 96 7.81 19.34 -18.55
CA TRP A 96 8.24 17.95 -18.42
C TRP A 96 8.19 17.47 -16.98
N ARG A 97 8.54 18.35 -16.03
CA ARG A 97 8.48 18.04 -14.60
C ARG A 97 7.04 17.85 -14.11
N LYS A 98 6.08 18.66 -14.58
CA LYS A 98 4.64 18.45 -14.30
C LYS A 98 4.15 17.12 -14.85
N ILE A 99 4.56 16.74 -16.06
CA ILE A 99 4.22 15.44 -16.66
C ILE A 99 4.77 14.28 -15.81
N ILE A 100 6.00 14.38 -15.32
CA ILE A 100 6.60 13.35 -14.44
C ILE A 100 5.84 13.25 -13.11
N ILE A 101 5.49 14.37 -12.49
CA ILE A 101 4.72 14.39 -11.23
C ILE A 101 3.34 13.75 -11.44
N ILE A 102 2.63 14.10 -12.52
CA ILE A 102 1.31 13.54 -12.85
C ILE A 102 1.43 12.04 -13.16
N ALA A 103 2.45 11.63 -13.91
CA ALA A 103 2.72 10.21 -14.20
C ALA A 103 2.97 9.42 -12.91
N PHE A 104 3.77 9.97 -11.97
CA PHE A 104 4.03 9.32 -10.69
C PHE A 104 2.78 9.25 -9.81
N LEU A 105 1.96 10.31 -9.79
CA LEU A 105 0.68 10.32 -9.07
C LEU A 105 -0.35 9.35 -9.67
N SER A 106 -0.24 9.03 -10.97
CA SER A 106 -1.08 8.04 -11.66
C SER A 106 -0.60 6.59 -11.49
N SER A 107 0.63 6.37 -10.99
CA SER A 107 1.21 5.04 -10.74
C SER A 107 0.32 4.10 -9.90
N PRO A 108 -0.38 4.54 -8.84
CA PRO A 108 -1.29 3.69 -8.08
C PRO A 108 -2.42 3.09 -8.95
N VAL A 109 -2.89 3.83 -9.96
CA VAL A 109 -3.92 3.36 -10.92
C VAL A 109 -3.36 2.29 -11.84
N LEU A 110 -2.10 2.43 -12.29
CA LEU A 110 -1.43 1.46 -13.15
C LEU A 110 -1.10 0.16 -12.41
N VAL A 111 -0.68 0.26 -11.14
CA VAL A 111 -0.43 -0.91 -10.29
C VAL A 111 -1.73 -1.64 -9.98
N PHE A 112 -2.82 -0.92 -9.70
CA PHE A 112 -4.16 -1.50 -9.48
C PHE A 112 -4.64 -2.28 -10.71
N TRP A 113 -4.42 -1.75 -11.92
CA TRP A 113 -4.73 -2.45 -13.18
C TRP A 113 -3.84 -3.68 -13.43
N SER A 114 -2.57 -3.62 -13.06
CA SER A 114 -1.63 -4.75 -13.19
C SER A 114 -2.00 -5.91 -12.24
N VAL A 115 -2.39 -5.59 -11.00
CA VAL A 115 -2.84 -6.57 -10.00
C VAL A 115 -4.16 -7.23 -10.43
N HIS A 116 -5.10 -6.48 -11.00
CA HIS A 116 -6.38 -7.04 -11.49
C HIS A 116 -6.19 -8.10 -12.60
N ARG A 117 -5.11 -8.01 -13.40
CA ARG A 117 -4.84 -9.01 -14.46
C ARG A 117 -4.31 -10.34 -13.92
N ASN A 118 -3.69 -10.37 -12.74
CA ASN A 118 -3.12 -11.58 -12.15
C ASN A 118 -4.14 -12.48 -11.43
N LEU A 119 -5.36 -11.99 -11.16
CA LEU A 119 -6.43 -12.84 -10.59
C LEU A 119 -6.89 -13.95 -11.56
N SER A 120 -6.61 -13.82 -12.85
CA SER A 120 -6.97 -14.79 -13.89
C SER A 120 -6.03 -16.00 -13.95
N TYR A 121 -4.81 -15.88 -13.44
CA TYR A 121 -3.75 -16.89 -13.60
C TYR A 121 -3.59 -17.83 -12.39
N PHE A 122 -4.19 -17.51 -11.24
CA PHE A 122 -4.23 -18.42 -10.08
C PHE A 122 -5.45 -19.35 -10.07
N ARG A 123 -6.07 -19.53 -11.24
CA ARG A 123 -6.99 -20.63 -11.52
C ARG A 123 -6.27 -21.57 -12.47
N LEU A 124 -5.51 -22.50 -11.90
CA LEU A 124 -5.22 -23.87 -12.36
C LEU A 124 -3.96 -24.35 -11.63
N GLU A 125 -4.19 -25.01 -10.50
CA GLU A 125 -3.52 -26.19 -9.91
C GLU A 125 -3.73 -26.24 -8.40
#